data_AF-A0A5C3N8S7-F1
#
_entry.id   AF-A0A5C3N8S7-F1
#
_cell.length_a   1.000
_cell.length_b   1.000
_cell.length_c   1.000
_cell.angle_alpha   90.00
_cell.angle_beta   90.00
_cell.angle_gamma   90.00
#
_symmetry.space_group_name_H-M   'P 1'
#
loop_
_entity.id
_entity.type
_entity.pdbx_description
1 polymer ?
#
loop_
_entity_poly.entity_id
_entity_poly.type
_entity_poly.pdbx_seq_one_letter_code
_entity_poly.pdbx_strand_id
1 'polypeptide(L)'
;MTTALSCAAGALQATVCVRSTNHVLTQLKTRDDSGSILRYSDAWRLMPALEKLAAQDERLEDKSQYDAFLNTALEERLRGKGVKTVVITGTLTNLCCETTAREAFCRDFDVVVLDDGCAAASDRHHRASLENLEFGFADVWTISDLVTRLKAKPSS
;
A
#
# COMPACT_ATOMS: atom_id res chain seq x y z
N MET A 1 12.65 -1.45 12.80
CA MET A 1 13.48 -2.10 11.77
C MET A 1 12.72 -1.98 10.45
N THR A 2 13.19 -1.12 9.56
CA THR A 2 12.52 -0.85 8.27
C THR A 2 13.04 -1.84 7.24
N THR A 3 12.31 -2.91 6.97
CA THR A 3 12.66 -3.87 5.93
C THR A 3 12.11 -3.34 4.60
N ALA A 4 12.92 -2.60 3.85
CA ALA A 4 12.61 -2.27 2.47
C ALA A 4 12.70 -3.55 1.64
N LEU A 5 11.55 -4.09 1.25
CA LEU A 5 11.44 -5.27 0.40
C LEU A 5 11.54 -4.81 -1.06
N SER A 6 12.65 -5.13 -1.71
CA SER A 6 12.83 -4.85 -3.15
C SER A 6 11.83 -5.65 -3.98
N CYS A 7 11.11 -4.94 -4.84
CA CYS A 7 10.03 -5.47 -5.68
C CYS A 7 10.62 -6.11 -6.94
N ALA A 8 10.68 -7.44 -7.02
CA ALA A 8 11.12 -8.15 -8.23
C ALA A 8 9.95 -8.23 -9.25
N ALA A 9 10.27 -7.94 -10.52
CA ALA A 9 9.36 -7.59 -11.63
C ALA A 9 8.38 -8.66 -12.16
N GLY A 10 7.86 -9.57 -11.33
CA GLY A 10 7.11 -10.74 -11.81
C GLY A 10 5.70 -10.96 -11.27
N ALA A 11 5.24 -10.20 -10.29
CA ALA A 11 3.90 -10.37 -9.71
C ALA A 11 3.45 -9.04 -9.09
N LEU A 12 2.48 -9.07 -8.20
CA LEU A 12 2.34 -8.16 -7.05
C LEU A 12 1.16 -7.17 -7.16
N GLN A 13 0.44 -7.05 -6.03
CA GLN A 13 -0.57 -6.02 -5.76
C GLN A 13 -0.31 -5.30 -4.40
N ALA A 14 -0.91 -4.13 -4.11
CA ALA A 14 -0.49 -3.04 -3.21
C ALA A 14 -0.36 -3.31 -1.70
N THR A 15 0.51 -2.54 -1.04
CA THR A 15 0.72 -2.43 0.41
C THR A 15 0.28 -1.03 0.87
N VAL A 16 -0.55 -0.90 1.90
CA VAL A 16 -0.81 0.39 2.55
C VAL A 16 -0.03 0.41 3.88
N CYS A 17 0.81 1.41 4.08
CA CYS A 17 1.48 1.72 5.35
C CYS A 17 0.70 2.85 6.03
N VAL A 18 0.50 2.85 7.34
CA VAL A 18 -0.22 3.93 8.03
C VAL A 18 0.62 4.41 9.20
N ARG A 19 0.71 5.73 9.36
CA ARG A 19 1.62 6.35 10.32
C ARG A 19 1.18 6.11 11.77
N SER A 20 2.17 5.88 12.63
CA SER A 20 2.10 5.71 14.09
C SER A 20 1.69 4.30 14.54
N THR A 21 2.69 3.41 14.63
CA THR A 21 2.66 2.11 15.33
C THR A 21 1.57 1.11 14.95
N ASN A 22 0.78 1.36 13.90
CA ASN A 22 -0.25 0.45 13.41
C ASN A 22 -0.23 0.37 11.89
N HIS A 23 0.46 -0.63 11.35
CA HIS A 23 0.47 -0.89 9.90
C HIS A 23 -0.85 -1.55 9.52
N VAL A 24 -1.51 -1.09 8.44
CA VAL A 24 -2.67 -1.80 7.88
C VAL A 24 -2.30 -2.37 6.53
N LEU A 25 -1.85 -3.62 6.53
CA LEU A 25 -1.49 -4.36 5.32
C LEU A 25 -2.74 -4.64 4.49
N THR A 26 -2.88 -3.95 3.37
CA THR A 26 -3.71 -4.39 2.25
C THR A 26 -2.88 -5.39 1.44
N GLN A 27 -3.50 -6.47 0.99
CA GLN A 27 -2.76 -7.68 0.62
C GLN A 27 -1.98 -7.57 -0.70
N LEU A 28 -0.79 -8.15 -0.67
CA LEU A 28 0.10 -8.30 -1.81
C LEU A 28 0.15 -9.77 -2.24
N LYS A 29 -0.62 -10.09 -3.28
CA LYS A 29 -0.83 -11.44 -3.81
C LYS A 29 -0.11 -11.62 -5.14
N THR A 30 0.31 -12.85 -5.40
CA THR A 30 0.89 -13.25 -6.70
C THR A 30 -0.21 -13.73 -7.65
N ARG A 31 0.06 -13.69 -8.97
CA ARG A 31 -0.82 -14.30 -9.98
C ARG A 31 -0.33 -15.72 -10.23
N ASP A 32 -1.24 -16.64 -10.46
CA ASP A 32 -0.90 -17.96 -10.99
C ASP A 32 -0.53 -17.88 -12.48
N ASP A 33 -0.08 -19.00 -13.06
CA ASP A 33 0.32 -19.09 -14.48
C ASP A 33 -0.81 -18.73 -15.46
N SER A 34 -2.07 -18.76 -15.02
CA SER A 34 -3.24 -18.34 -15.80
C SER A 34 -3.50 -16.83 -15.72
N GLY A 35 -2.71 -16.10 -14.94
CA GLY A 35 -2.91 -14.69 -14.63
C GLY A 35 -4.00 -14.43 -13.60
N SER A 36 -4.56 -15.47 -12.98
CA SER A 36 -5.65 -15.37 -12.01
C SER A 36 -5.12 -15.25 -10.58
N ILE A 37 -5.91 -14.64 -9.69
CA ILE A 37 -5.65 -14.61 -8.25
C ILE A 37 -6.79 -15.39 -7.59
N LEU A 38 -6.71 -16.72 -7.65
CA LEU A 38 -7.74 -17.60 -7.11
C LEU A 38 -7.64 -17.66 -5.59
N ARG A 39 -8.75 -17.42 -4.87
CA ARG A 39 -8.76 -17.50 -3.41
C ARG A 39 -8.24 -18.87 -2.94
N TYR A 40 -7.39 -18.84 -1.92
CA TYR A 40 -6.76 -20.02 -1.30
C TYR A 40 -5.76 -20.79 -2.18
N SER A 41 -5.43 -20.32 -3.39
CA SER A 41 -4.31 -20.87 -4.15
C SER A 41 -2.97 -20.46 -3.55
N ASP A 42 -1.88 -21.12 -3.94
CA ASP A 42 -0.54 -20.70 -3.53
C ASP A 42 -0.23 -19.28 -4.00
N ALA A 43 -0.75 -18.89 -5.17
CA ALA A 43 -0.58 -17.55 -5.69
C ALA A 43 -1.29 -16.48 -4.82
N TRP A 44 -2.35 -16.86 -4.12
CA TRP A 44 -3.11 -15.99 -3.23
C TRP A 44 -2.46 -15.72 -1.87
N ARG A 45 -1.38 -16.45 -1.54
CA ARG A 45 -0.64 -16.22 -0.30
C ARG A 45 0.18 -14.93 -0.39
N LEU A 46 0.49 -14.38 0.78
CA LEU A 46 1.43 -13.27 0.87
C LEU A 46 2.83 -13.77 0.54
N MET A 47 3.69 -12.86 0.10
CA MET A 47 5.11 -13.17 0.04
C MET A 47 5.63 -13.56 1.44
N PRO A 48 6.50 -14.58 1.56
CA PRO A 48 6.99 -15.06 2.86
C PRO A 48 7.60 -13.96 3.76
N ALA A 49 8.19 -12.94 3.15
CA ALA A 49 8.74 -11.81 3.88
C ALA A 49 7.68 -10.92 4.53
N LEU A 50 6.48 -10.83 3.94
CA LEU A 50 5.34 -10.10 4.50
C LEU A 50 4.52 -10.96 5.46
N GLU A 51 4.47 -12.28 5.30
CA GLU A 51 3.77 -13.18 6.23
C GLU A 51 4.27 -13.03 7.67
N LYS A 52 5.60 -12.90 7.84
CA LYS A 52 6.21 -12.69 9.17
C LYS A 52 5.83 -11.35 9.78
N LEU A 53 5.69 -10.31 8.96
CA LEU A 53 5.29 -8.97 9.42
C LEU A 53 3.79 -8.94 9.77
N ALA A 54 2.96 -9.59 8.97
CA ALA A 54 1.52 -9.73 9.21
C ALA A 54 1.20 -10.55 10.47
N ALA A 55 2.10 -11.45 10.88
CA ALA A 55 1.95 -12.20 12.13
C ALA A 55 2.25 -11.35 13.38
N GLN A 56 2.91 -10.20 13.24
CA GLN A 56 3.38 -9.36 14.35
C GLN A 56 2.52 -8.11 14.56
N ASP A 57 1.81 -7.64 13.54
CA ASP A 57 1.00 -6.41 13.57
C ASP A 57 -0.34 -6.62 12.84
N GLU A 58 -1.39 -5.96 13.34
CA GLU A 58 -2.77 -6.39 13.25
C GLU A 58 -3.44 -6.23 11.85
N ARG A 59 -3.95 -7.37 11.38
CA ARG A 59 -5.08 -7.63 10.44
C ARG A 59 -4.89 -7.18 8.99
N LEU A 60 -4.57 -8.18 8.18
CA LEU A 60 -4.77 -8.23 6.74
C LEU A 60 -6.25 -8.02 6.40
N GLU A 61 -6.53 -7.11 5.47
CA GLU A 61 -7.85 -6.98 4.87
C GLU A 61 -7.88 -7.65 3.50
N ASP A 62 -8.78 -8.63 3.34
CA ASP A 62 -9.06 -9.20 2.04
C ASP A 62 -9.87 -8.21 1.20
N LYS A 63 -9.38 -7.91 -0.01
CA LYS A 63 -10.14 -7.13 -1.00
C LYS A 63 -10.29 -7.93 -2.29
N SER A 64 -11.42 -7.75 -2.95
CA SER A 64 -11.69 -8.33 -4.28
C SER A 64 -11.55 -7.34 -5.42
N GLN A 65 -11.32 -6.06 -5.11
CA GLN A 65 -11.22 -4.96 -6.09
C GLN A 65 -9.92 -4.19 -5.91
N TYR A 66 -9.65 -3.25 -6.83
CA TYR A 66 -8.45 -2.41 -6.76
C TYR A 66 -8.46 -1.50 -5.53
N ASP A 67 -9.59 -0.87 -5.25
CA ASP A 67 -9.83 -0.09 -4.04
C ASP A 67 -9.77 -0.97 -2.78
N ALA A 68 -9.00 -0.53 -1.80
CA ALA A 68 -8.89 -1.19 -0.51
C ALA A 68 -10.01 -0.82 0.47
N PHE A 69 -10.76 0.26 0.23
CA PHE A 69 -11.89 0.67 1.07
C PHE A 69 -13.21 0.03 0.64
N LEU A 70 -13.37 -0.25 -0.66
CA LEU A 70 -14.59 -0.83 -1.20
C LEU A 70 -14.88 -2.21 -0.62
N ASN A 71 -16.00 -2.33 0.08
CA ASN A 71 -16.48 -3.56 0.73
C ASN A 71 -15.50 -4.15 1.76
N THR A 72 -14.74 -3.30 2.47
CA THR A 72 -13.85 -3.71 3.56
C THR A 72 -14.12 -2.89 4.82
N ALA A 73 -13.59 -3.33 5.97
CA ALA A 73 -13.64 -2.58 7.22
C ALA A 73 -12.49 -1.56 7.36
N LEU A 74 -11.73 -1.29 6.28
CA LEU A 74 -10.49 -0.51 6.35
C LEU A 74 -10.74 0.90 6.90
N GLU A 75 -11.75 1.62 6.38
CA GLU A 75 -12.03 2.98 6.83
C GLU A 75 -12.38 3.04 8.32
N GLU A 76 -13.30 2.20 8.77
CA GLU A 76 -13.74 2.13 10.16
C GLU A 76 -12.56 1.83 11.09
N ARG A 77 -11.68 0.91 10.70
CA ARG A 77 -10.48 0.57 11.46
C ARG A 77 -9.49 1.72 11.55
N LEU A 78 -9.21 2.40 10.43
CA LEU A 78 -8.29 3.54 10.41
C LEU A 78 -8.82 4.67 11.29
N ARG A 79 -10.11 5.01 11.15
CA ARG A 79 -10.75 6.05 11.98
C ARG A 79 -10.81 5.66 13.44
N GLY A 80 -11.11 4.40 13.76
CA GLY A 80 -11.10 3.88 15.14
C GLY A 80 -9.73 3.98 15.82
N LYS A 81 -8.64 3.99 15.03
CA LYS A 81 -7.26 4.22 15.51
C LYS A 81 -6.83 5.69 15.47
N GLY A 82 -7.73 6.62 15.10
CA GLY A 82 -7.42 8.05 15.00
C GLY A 82 -6.43 8.38 13.88
N VAL A 83 -6.33 7.53 12.86
CA VAL A 83 -5.44 7.73 11.72
C VAL A 83 -5.91 8.94 10.92
N LYS A 84 -4.96 9.82 10.59
CA LYS A 84 -5.17 10.96 9.69
C LYS A 84 -4.40 10.84 8.38
N THR A 85 -3.24 10.18 8.41
CA THR A 85 -2.36 10.04 7.24
C THR A 85 -2.17 8.58 6.88
N VAL A 86 -2.44 8.24 5.63
CA VAL A 86 -2.14 6.94 5.03
C VAL A 86 -0.97 7.06 4.06
N VAL A 87 -0.11 6.05 4.06
CA VAL A 87 1.05 5.89 3.19
C VAL A 87 0.77 4.72 2.24
N ILE A 88 0.94 4.88 0.94
CA ILE A 88 0.62 3.87 -0.06
C ILE A 88 1.93 3.34 -0.67
N THR A 89 2.03 2.02 -0.81
CA THR A 89 3.17 1.27 -1.35
C THR A 89 2.66 0.02 -2.10
N GLY A 90 3.52 -0.78 -2.71
CA GLY A 90 3.20 -1.99 -3.45
C GLY A 90 2.75 -1.72 -4.89
N THR A 91 1.86 -2.55 -5.41
CA THR A 91 1.70 -2.72 -6.87
C THR A 91 0.23 -2.90 -7.29
N LEU A 92 -0.15 -2.78 -8.54
CA LEU A 92 0.50 -1.90 -9.50
C LEU A 92 0.20 -0.44 -9.13
N THR A 93 1.18 0.45 -9.27
CA THR A 93 1.07 1.89 -8.95
C THR A 93 -0.17 2.50 -9.58
N ASN A 94 -0.32 2.32 -10.88
CA ASN A 94 -1.40 2.91 -11.70
C ASN A 94 -2.75 2.22 -11.56
N LEU A 95 -2.85 1.14 -10.78
CA LEU A 95 -4.10 0.45 -10.53
C LEU A 95 -4.48 0.61 -9.07
N CYS A 96 -4.00 -0.27 -8.21
CA CYS A 96 -4.54 -0.44 -6.87
C CYS A 96 -3.97 0.58 -5.90
N CYS A 97 -2.71 0.96 -6.06
CA CYS A 97 -2.13 2.04 -5.28
C CYS A 97 -2.83 3.35 -5.61
N GLU A 98 -2.93 3.72 -6.90
CA GLU A 98 -3.60 4.93 -7.35
C GLU A 98 -5.08 4.96 -7.00
N THR A 99 -5.82 3.86 -7.23
CA THR A 99 -7.24 3.77 -6.86
C THR A 99 -7.40 4.00 -5.36
N THR A 100 -6.63 3.29 -4.53
CA THR A 100 -6.72 3.42 -3.07
C THR A 100 -6.27 4.80 -2.59
N ALA A 101 -5.27 5.41 -3.22
CA ALA A 101 -4.79 6.74 -2.88
C ALA A 101 -5.88 7.81 -3.13
N ARG A 102 -6.53 7.75 -4.30
CA ARG A 102 -7.64 8.65 -4.64
C ARG A 102 -8.82 8.46 -3.70
N GLU A 103 -9.18 7.21 -3.41
CA GLU A 103 -10.27 6.87 -2.49
C GLU A 103 -9.97 7.29 -1.04
N ALA A 104 -8.71 7.20 -0.60
CA ALA A 104 -8.27 7.73 0.70
C ALA A 104 -8.41 9.25 0.76
N PHE A 105 -7.95 9.96 -0.28
CA PHE A 105 -8.08 11.41 -0.39
C PHE A 105 -9.56 11.84 -0.33
N CYS A 106 -10.44 11.18 -1.09
CA CYS A 106 -11.88 11.45 -1.09
C CYS A 106 -12.58 11.15 0.26
N ARG A 107 -11.91 10.46 1.18
CA ARG A 107 -12.37 10.16 2.54
C ARG A 107 -11.71 11.05 3.61
N ASP A 108 -11.08 12.14 3.21
CA ASP A 108 -10.39 13.10 4.08
C ASP A 108 -9.20 12.50 4.85
N PHE A 109 -8.49 11.52 4.26
CA PHE A 109 -7.16 11.13 4.73
C PHE A 109 -6.08 11.96 4.02
N ASP A 110 -5.04 12.36 4.75
CA ASP A 110 -3.80 12.81 4.13
C ASP A 110 -3.14 11.60 3.47
N VAL A 111 -2.72 11.73 2.21
CA VAL A 111 -2.17 10.62 1.44
C VAL A 111 -0.72 10.88 1.09
N VAL A 112 0.13 9.88 1.34
CA VAL A 112 1.51 9.82 0.87
C VAL A 112 1.63 8.58 0.00
N VAL A 113 2.28 8.66 -1.16
CA VAL A 113 2.59 7.51 -2.01
C VAL A 113 4.12 7.38 -2.07
N LEU A 114 4.63 6.16 -1.88
CA LEU A 114 6.07 5.91 -1.94
C LEU A 114 6.47 5.55 -3.38
N ASP A 115 7.27 6.39 -4.02
CA ASP A 115 7.79 6.19 -5.38
C ASP A 115 8.57 4.86 -5.46
N ASP A 116 9.68 4.79 -4.72
CA ASP A 116 10.54 3.59 -4.58
C ASP A 116 9.93 2.48 -3.73
N GLY A 117 8.73 2.70 -3.19
CA GLY A 117 7.91 1.70 -2.52
C GLY A 117 6.81 1.12 -3.41
N CYS A 118 6.60 1.64 -4.62
CA CYS A 118 5.62 1.11 -5.57
C CYS A 118 6.26 0.55 -6.83
N ALA A 119 5.52 -0.25 -7.59
CA ALA A 119 5.92 -0.63 -8.94
C ALA A 119 4.72 -0.80 -9.88
N ALA A 120 4.95 -0.72 -11.19
CA ALA A 120 3.95 -0.99 -12.22
C ALA A 120 4.53 -1.90 -13.30
N ALA A 121 3.69 -2.35 -14.23
CA ALA A 121 4.14 -3.19 -15.36
C ALA A 121 5.07 -2.47 -16.34
N SER A 122 5.12 -1.13 -16.30
CA SER A 122 6.06 -0.32 -17.06
C SER A 122 6.34 0.99 -16.35
N ASP A 123 7.54 1.54 -16.54
CA ASP A 123 7.95 2.84 -15.98
C ASP A 123 7.02 3.96 -16.42
N ARG A 124 6.52 3.91 -17.67
CA ARG A 124 5.57 4.89 -18.18
C ARG A 124 4.27 4.90 -17.36
N HIS A 125 3.71 3.73 -17.05
CA HIS A 125 2.51 3.66 -16.21
C HIS A 125 2.79 4.12 -14.78
N HIS A 126 3.95 3.74 -14.24
CA HIS A 126 4.38 4.14 -12.90
C HIS A 126 4.49 5.67 -12.77
N ARG A 127 5.27 6.31 -13.66
CA ARG A 127 5.52 7.76 -13.62
C ARG A 127 4.26 8.58 -13.88
N ALA A 128 3.46 8.23 -14.89
CA ALA A 128 2.22 8.94 -15.18
C ALA A 128 1.22 8.89 -14.02
N SER A 129 1.17 7.76 -13.30
CA SER A 129 0.33 7.61 -12.11
C SER A 129 0.81 8.51 -10.97
N LEU A 130 2.11 8.49 -10.66
CA LEU A 130 2.69 9.33 -9.61
C LEU A 130 2.52 10.82 -9.91
N GLU A 131 2.75 11.26 -11.14
CA GLU A 131 2.55 12.66 -11.56
C GLU A 131 1.11 13.13 -11.32
N ASN A 132 0.12 12.29 -11.68
CA ASN A 132 -1.29 12.61 -11.47
C ASN A 132 -1.70 12.60 -9.99
N LEU A 133 -1.09 11.74 -9.18
CA LEU A 133 -1.33 11.69 -7.74
C LEU A 133 -0.73 12.92 -7.04
N GLU A 134 0.51 13.27 -7.38
CA GLU A 134 1.21 14.43 -6.83
C GLU A 134 0.51 15.76 -7.15
N PHE A 135 -0.15 15.84 -8.32
CA PHE A 135 -0.84 17.05 -8.73
C PHE A 135 -2.01 17.45 -7.80
N GLY A 136 -2.68 16.50 -7.14
CA GLY A 136 -3.87 16.86 -6.37
C GLY A 136 -4.47 15.82 -5.42
N PHE A 137 -3.82 14.67 -5.22
CA PHE A 137 -4.37 13.60 -4.38
C PHE A 137 -3.44 13.16 -3.25
N ALA A 138 -2.12 13.25 -3.44
CA ALA A 138 -1.15 12.74 -2.47
C ALA A 138 0.20 13.47 -2.57
N ASP A 139 0.96 13.46 -1.49
CA ASP A 139 2.40 13.71 -1.56
C ASP A 139 3.12 12.47 -2.12
N VAL A 140 4.14 12.65 -2.96
CA VAL A 140 4.99 11.55 -3.44
C VAL A 140 6.37 11.62 -2.78
N TRP A 141 6.73 10.60 -2.00
CA TRP A 141 8.00 10.53 -1.25
C TRP A 141 8.80 9.29 -1.60
N THR A 142 10.08 9.29 -1.26
CA THR A 142 10.85 8.04 -1.17
C THR A 142 10.71 7.41 0.23
N ILE A 143 11.05 6.12 0.35
CA ILE A 143 11.16 5.43 1.65
C ILE A 143 12.17 6.16 2.54
N SER A 144 13.26 6.68 1.97
CA SER A 144 14.26 7.46 2.70
C SER A 144 13.66 8.75 3.31
N ASP A 145 12.86 9.48 2.53
CA ASP A 145 12.16 10.68 3.00
C ASP A 145 11.18 10.34 4.13
N LEU A 146 10.42 9.27 3.97
CA LEU A 146 9.50 8.77 5.00
C LEU A 146 10.25 8.47 6.31
N VAL A 147 11.33 7.68 6.25
CA VAL A 147 12.13 7.30 7.42
C VAL A 147 12.70 8.54 8.11
N THR A 148 13.20 9.51 7.34
CA THR A 148 13.74 10.76 7.86
C THR A 148 12.67 11.55 8.61
N ARG A 149 11.49 11.70 8.02
CA ARG A 149 10.35 12.42 8.62
C ARG A 149 9.76 11.71 9.84
N LEU A 150 9.80 10.38 9.87
CA LEU A 150 9.39 9.60 11.05
C LEU A 150 10.35 9.81 12.22
N LYS A 151 11.66 9.82 11.96
CA LYS A 151 12.68 10.08 13.00
C LYS A 151 12.66 11.52 13.52
N ALA A 152 12.31 12.48 12.68
CA ALA A 152 12.25 13.89 13.04
C ALA A 152 11.05 14.26 13.93
N LYS A 153 9.99 13.42 13.96
CA LYS A 153 8.82 13.68 14.81
C LYS A 153 9.05 13.06 16.20
N PRO A 154 9.13 13.84 17.29
CA PRO A 154 9.19 13.27 18.63
C PRO A 154 7.91 12.47 18.90
N SER A 155 8.07 11.28 19.47
CA SER A 155 6.97 10.42 19.91
C SER A 155 6.20 11.13 21.02
N SER A 156 5.06 11.74 20.67
CA SER A 156 4.05 12.20 21.63
C SER A 156 3.23 11.02 22.13
#